data_AF-A0A519QAU7-F1
#
_entry.id   AF-A0A519QAU7-F1
#
_cell.length_a   1.000
_cell.length_b   1.000
_cell.length_c   1.000
_cell.angle_alpha   90.00
_cell.angle_beta   90.00
_cell.angle_gamma   90.00
#
_symmetry.space_group_name_H-M   'P 1'
#
loop_
_entity.id
_entity.type
_entity.pdbx_description
1 polymer ?
#
loop_
_entity_poly.entity_id
_entity_poly.type
_entity_poly.pdbx_seq_one_letter_code
_entity_poly.pdbx_strand_id
1 'polypeptide(L)' 'MEAKRTPGLYAIGEAVDVTGWLGGYNFQWAWASGRAAGQAIGEQ' A
#
# COMPACT_ATOMS: atom_id res chain seq x y z
N MET A 1 -4.10 4.17 2.14
CA MET A 1 -4.24 3.17 1.04
C MET A 1 -5.65 2.56 1.01
N GLU A 2 -6.68 3.32 1.35
CA GLU A 2 -8.04 2.79 1.52
C GLU A 2 -8.80 2.70 0.19
N ALA A 3 -9.62 1.66 0.05
CA ALA A 3 -10.49 1.49 -1.09
C ALA A 3 -11.66 2.49 -1.06
N LYS A 4 -11.77 3.33 -2.09
CA LYS A 4 -12.82 4.38 -2.18
C LYS A 4 -14.26 3.86 -2.07
N ARG A 5 -14.51 2.62 -2.51
CA ARG A 5 -15.87 2.03 -2.58
C ARG A 5 -16.24 1.21 -1.36
N THR A 6 -15.26 0.85 -0.53
CA THR A 6 -15.45 -0.01 0.63
C THR A 6 -14.62 0.54 1.78
N PRO A 7 -15.21 1.44 2.60
CA PRO A 7 -14.51 2.00 3.75
C PRO A 7 -13.99 0.91 4.69
N GLY A 8 -12.80 1.12 5.26
CA GLY A 8 -12.10 0.18 6.13
C GLY A 8 -11.33 -0.93 5.39
N LEU A 9 -11.45 -1.05 4.06
CA LEU A 9 -10.65 -1.99 3.27
C LEU A 9 -9.38 -1.33 2.75
N TYR A 10 -8.22 -1.94 3.03
CA TYR A 10 -6.90 -1.46 2.58
C TYR A 10 -6.20 -2.52 1.74
N ALA A 11 -5.48 -2.07 0.71
CA ALA A 11 -4.59 -2.91 -0.10
C ALA A 11 -3.20 -2.29 -0.17
N ILE A 12 -2.16 -3.12 -0.14
CA ILE A 12 -0.75 -2.70 -0.12
C ILE A 12 0.10 -3.59 -1.03
N GLY A 13 1.32 -3.13 -1.34
CA GLY A 13 2.27 -3.88 -2.15
C GLY A 13 1.74 -4.23 -3.54
N GLU A 14 2.15 -5.39 -4.04
CA GLU A 14 1.87 -5.88 -5.39
C GLU A 14 0.39 -6.26 -5.63
N ALA A 15 -0.42 -6.35 -4.57
CA ALA A 15 -1.87 -6.49 -4.72
C ALA A 15 -2.53 -5.23 -5.31
N VAL A 16 -1.82 -4.09 -5.26
CA VAL A 16 -2.19 -2.86 -5.97
C VAL A 16 -1.52 -2.90 -7.35
N ASP A 17 -2.21 -2.44 -8.39
CA ASP A 17 -1.69 -2.34 -9.76
C ASP A 17 -0.58 -1.29 -9.90
N VAL A 18 0.57 -1.61 -9.31
CA VAL A 18 1.79 -0.80 -9.29
C VAL A 18 2.96 -1.76 -9.46
N THR A 19 3.69 -1.61 -10.56
CA THR A 19 4.88 -2.42 -10.85
C THR A 19 6.11 -1.52 -10.92
N GLY A 20 7.08 -1.76 -10.04
CA GLY A 20 8.38 -1.12 -10.06
C GLY A 20 9.33 -1.79 -11.06
N TRP A 21 10.36 -1.05 -11.47
CA TRP A 21 11.45 -1.59 -12.28
C TRP A 21 12.28 -2.63 -11.49
N LEU A 22 13.07 -3.43 -12.22
CA LEU A 22 14.08 -4.30 -11.59
C LEU A 22 15.07 -3.42 -10.81
N GLY A 23 15.52 -3.90 -9.64
CA GLY A 23 16.41 -3.14 -8.76
C GLY A 23 15.81 -2.78 -7.40
N GLY A 24 14.80 -3.53 -6.94
CA GLY A 24 14.27 -3.40 -5.57
C GLY A 24 13.12 -2.41 -5.39
N TYR A 25 12.64 -1.78 -6.46
CA TYR A 25 11.51 -0.83 -6.39
C TYR A 25 10.23 -1.46 -5.86
N ASN A 26 9.96 -2.74 -6.18
CA ASN A 26 8.79 -3.46 -5.65
C ASN A 26 8.90 -3.69 -4.14
N PHE A 27 10.10 -3.95 -3.61
CA PHE A 27 10.29 -4.04 -2.15
C PHE A 27 10.06 -2.69 -1.49
N GLN A 28 10.64 -1.62 -2.05
CA GLN A 28 10.41 -0.28 -1.52
C GLN A 28 8.92 0.11 -1.55
N TRP A 29 8.21 -0.23 -2.63
CA TRP A 29 6.78 -0.03 -2.75
C TRP A 29 5.98 -0.80 -1.69
N ALA A 30 6.29 -2.08 -1.50
CA ALA A 30 5.64 -2.91 -0.47
C ALA A 30 5.80 -2.30 0.93
N TRP A 31 7.00 -1.84 1.28
CA TRP A 31 7.26 -1.18 2.56
C TRP A 31 6.54 0.16 2.71
N ALA A 32 6.66 1.05 1.72
CA ALA A 32 6.09 2.39 1.79
C ALA A 32 4.55 2.33 1.85
N SER A 33 3.92 1.52 1.00
CA SER A 33 2.47 1.34 0.98
C SER A 33 1.95 0.68 2.27
N GLY A 34 2.66 -0.32 2.80
CA GLY A 34 2.37 -0.95 4.09
C GLY A 34 2.38 0.05 5.24
N ARG A 35 3.44 0.86 5.33
CA ARG A 35 3.55 1.92 6.35
C ARG A 35 2.42 2.93 6.23
N ALA A 36 2.12 3.41 5.02
CA ALA A 36 1.06 4.38 4.79
C ALA A 36 -0.33 3.84 5.15
N ALA A 37 -0.61 2.55 4.87
CA ALA A 37 -1.85 1.91 5.30
C ALA A 37 -1.92 1.80 6.83
N GLY A 38 -0.84 1.35 7.47
CA GLY A 38 -0.77 1.21 8.93
C GLY A 38 -0.94 2.55 9.66
N GLN A 39 -0.31 3.62 9.18
CA GLN A 39 -0.50 4.98 9.72
C GLN A 39 -1.95 5.43 9.58
N ALA A 40 -2.54 5.28 8.40
CA ALA A 40 -3.93 5.64 8.18
C ALA A 40 -4.91 4.85 9.06
N ILE A 41 -4.60 3.58 9.39
CA ILE A 41 -5.41 2.77 10.31
C ILE A 41 -5.24 3.24 11.76
N GLY A 42 -4.00 3.56 12.18
CA GLY A 42 -3.71 3.97 13.55
C GLY A 42 -4.08 5.42 13.89
N GLU A 43 -4.31 6.27 12.89
CA GLU A 43 -4.74 7.67 13.03
C GLU A 43 -6.28 7.85 13.01
N GLN A 44 -7.05 6.75 12.81
CA GLN A 44 -8.52 6.73 12.90
C GLN A 44 -8.99 6.64 14.36
#